data_AF-A0A9X8DZL0-F1
#
_entry.id   AF-A0A9X8DZL0-F1
#
_cell.length_a   1.000
_cell.length_b   1.000
_cell.length_c   1.000
_cell.angle_alpha   90.00
_cell.angle_beta   90.00
_cell.angle_gamma   90.00
#
_symmetry.space_group_name_H-M   'P 1'
#
loop_
_entity.id
_entity.type
_entity.pdbx_description
1 polymer ?
#
loop_
_entity_poly.entity_id
_entity_poly.type
_entity_poly.pdbx_seq_one_letter_code
_entity_poly.pdbx_strand_id
1 'polypeptide(L)'
;MLILYGSQTGTTEAYAKIVHSFATARGLSPRLLVADDFNPDQLVHEGVVIFLTSTFYNGEFPSNFSRTWDYLRATTTSLPSTKFAVFGLGNSHTKVNFNAAAKVLDARLEQLGASRLIPLGLGDEQAPCGHETAFRPWIQHLWVKLLGGHGKMTLPVQFHISTPATDAVSVSRTLPGFDGFRVVSNTLLTPDGYERPTFLLTLELPAGVTYQLGDHIQVSYNNSSDLVERTASR
;
A
#
# COMPACT_ATOMS: atom_id res chain seq x y z
N MET A 1 -8.44 17.22 5.28
CA MET A 1 -7.27 16.36 5.55
C MET A 1 -6.98 15.55 4.30
N LEU A 2 -5.73 15.52 3.86
CA LEU A 2 -5.30 14.79 2.67
C LEU A 2 -4.49 13.55 3.08
N ILE A 3 -4.73 12.42 2.44
CA ILE A 3 -3.97 11.18 2.59
C ILE A 3 -3.43 10.81 1.22
N LEU A 4 -2.11 10.81 1.08
CA LEU A 4 -1.40 10.44 -0.14
C LEU A 4 -0.68 9.12 0.09
N TYR A 5 -0.77 8.21 -0.88
CA TYR A 5 -0.07 6.94 -0.80
C TYR A 5 0.74 6.59 -2.05
N GLY A 6 1.83 5.87 -1.85
CA GLY A 6 2.63 5.22 -2.88
C GLY A 6 2.70 3.72 -2.61
N SER A 7 2.30 2.90 -3.57
CA SER A 7 2.27 1.44 -3.44
C SER A 7 2.58 0.75 -4.75
N GLN A 8 3.43 -0.28 -4.70
CA GLN A 8 3.74 -1.13 -5.85
C GLN A 8 2.86 -2.39 -5.90
N THR A 9 2.59 -3.01 -4.74
CA THR A 9 1.87 -4.30 -4.62
C THR A 9 0.54 -4.18 -3.86
N GLY A 10 0.09 -2.96 -3.54
CA GLY A 10 -1.18 -2.69 -2.86
C GLY A 10 -1.14 -2.73 -1.32
N THR A 11 -0.04 -3.15 -0.70
CA THR A 11 0.07 -3.17 0.78
C THR A 11 -0.10 -1.77 1.37
N THR A 12 0.67 -0.78 0.89
CA THR A 12 0.56 0.62 1.36
C THR A 12 -0.84 1.19 1.13
N GLU A 13 -1.48 0.84 0.02
CA GLU A 13 -2.85 1.26 -0.28
C GLU A 13 -3.83 0.73 0.78
N ALA A 14 -3.71 -0.53 1.18
CA ALA A 14 -4.54 -1.11 2.24
C ALA A 14 -4.37 -0.35 3.56
N TYR A 15 -3.14 -0.01 3.95
CA TYR A 15 -2.85 0.81 5.13
C TYR A 15 -3.44 2.23 5.01
N ALA A 16 -3.36 2.85 3.84
CA ALA A 16 -3.93 4.18 3.60
C ALA A 16 -5.46 4.16 3.69
N LYS A 17 -6.12 3.11 3.18
CA LYS A 17 -7.56 2.88 3.33
C LYS A 17 -7.97 2.71 4.79
N ILE A 18 -7.14 2.08 5.62
CA ILE A 18 -7.38 1.98 7.06
C ILE A 18 -7.34 3.36 7.72
N VAL A 19 -6.31 4.18 7.43
CA VAL A 19 -6.23 5.57 7.93
C VAL A 19 -7.45 6.40 7.50
N HIS A 20 -7.83 6.31 6.22
CA HIS A 20 -9.01 6.97 5.67
C HIS A 20 -10.30 6.57 6.37
N SER A 21 -10.48 5.27 6.59
CA SER A 21 -11.66 4.72 7.26
C SER A 21 -11.75 5.21 8.70
N PHE A 22 -10.62 5.27 9.42
CA PHE A 22 -10.56 5.77 10.78
C PHE A 22 -10.79 7.28 10.89
N ALA A 23 -10.38 8.06 9.90
CA ALA A 23 -10.68 9.47 9.83
C ALA A 23 -12.17 9.72 9.58
N THR A 24 -12.75 9.01 8.62
CA THR A 24 -14.18 9.08 8.29
C THR A 24 -15.04 8.68 9.49
N ALA A 25 -14.66 7.62 10.20
CA ALA A 25 -15.29 7.17 11.46
C ALA A 25 -15.41 8.27 12.52
N ARG A 26 -14.47 9.22 12.51
CA ARG A 26 -14.35 10.29 13.50
C ARG A 26 -14.97 11.60 13.03
N GLY A 27 -15.76 11.56 11.95
CA GLY A 27 -16.44 12.72 11.39
C GLY A 27 -15.54 13.64 10.58
N LEU A 28 -14.31 13.22 10.26
CA LEU A 28 -13.46 13.95 9.31
C LEU A 28 -13.89 13.62 7.88
N SER A 29 -13.67 14.56 6.95
CA SER A 29 -13.81 14.32 5.51
C SER A 29 -12.41 14.20 4.88
N PRO A 30 -11.73 13.05 5.04
CA PRO A 30 -10.43 12.83 4.41
C PRO A 30 -10.58 12.69 2.89
N ARG A 31 -9.56 13.11 2.14
CA ARG A 31 -9.37 12.71 0.74
C ARG A 31 -8.25 11.68 0.68
N LEU A 32 -8.49 10.52 0.07
CA LEU A 32 -7.50 9.49 -0.18
C LEU A 32 -7.17 9.46 -1.67
N LEU A 33 -5.91 9.72 -2.02
CA LEU A 33 -5.45 9.75 -3.40
C LEU A 33 -4.11 9.02 -3.52
N VAL A 34 -3.87 8.45 -4.71
CA VAL A 34 -2.51 8.09 -5.13
C VAL A 34 -1.68 9.38 -5.16
N ALA A 35 -0.43 9.33 -4.70
CA ALA A 35 0.41 10.52 -4.61
C ALA A 35 0.51 11.25 -5.96
N ASP A 36 0.80 10.53 -7.03
CA ASP A 36 0.94 11.10 -8.37
C ASP A 36 -0.37 11.55 -9.03
N ASP A 37 -1.54 11.23 -8.46
CA ASP A 37 -2.82 11.78 -8.93
C ASP A 37 -3.12 13.16 -8.31
N PHE A 38 -2.39 13.54 -7.26
CA PHE A 38 -2.51 14.84 -6.62
C PHE A 38 -1.57 15.85 -7.28
N ASN A 39 -2.03 17.09 -7.46
CA ASN A 39 -1.16 18.17 -7.90
C ASN A 39 -0.32 18.68 -6.72
N PRO A 40 1.01 18.44 -6.68
CA PRO A 40 1.82 18.77 -5.51
C PRO A 40 2.01 20.27 -5.31
N ASP A 41 1.74 21.12 -6.31
CA ASP A 41 1.67 22.58 -6.14
C ASP A 41 0.61 22.98 -5.11
N GLN A 42 -0.45 22.19 -4.97
CA GLN A 42 -1.55 22.48 -4.06
C GLN A 42 -1.24 22.13 -2.60
N LEU A 43 -0.09 21.51 -2.29
CA LEU A 43 0.29 21.17 -0.92
C LEU A 43 0.29 22.38 0.02
N VAL A 44 0.62 23.57 -0.50
CA VAL A 44 0.63 24.83 0.27
C VAL A 44 -0.74 25.19 0.86
N HIS A 45 -1.82 24.71 0.25
CA HIS A 45 -3.19 24.95 0.68
C HIS A 45 -3.72 23.89 1.65
N GLU A 46 -2.97 22.80 1.85
CA GLU A 46 -3.37 21.70 2.73
C GLU A 46 -2.87 21.92 4.15
N GLY A 47 -3.79 21.99 5.11
CA GLY A 47 -3.42 22.14 6.53
C GLY A 47 -2.87 20.86 7.17
N VAL A 48 -3.37 19.68 6.77
CA VAL A 48 -2.92 18.37 7.29
C VAL A 48 -2.80 17.37 6.15
N VAL A 49 -1.60 16.82 5.98
CA VAL A 49 -1.28 15.82 4.95
C VAL A 49 -0.63 14.59 5.59
N ILE A 50 -1.18 13.41 5.31
CA ILE A 50 -0.63 12.13 5.77
C ILE A 50 -0.06 11.40 4.57
N PHE A 51 1.20 11.01 4.64
CA PHE A 51 1.88 10.27 3.59
C PHE A 51 2.11 8.83 4.01
N LEU A 52 1.79 7.89 3.12
CA LEU A 52 2.14 6.48 3.28
C LEU A 52 2.93 6.04 2.05
N THR A 53 4.15 5.54 2.22
CA THR A 53 4.93 5.07 1.07
C THR A 53 5.66 3.78 1.41
N SER A 54 5.70 2.84 0.48
CA SER A 54 6.66 1.75 0.54
C SER A 54 8.01 2.20 0.00
N THR A 55 9.08 1.50 0.37
CA THR A 55 10.37 1.60 -0.31
C THR A 55 10.51 0.49 -1.34
N PHE A 56 10.98 0.81 -2.55
CA PHE A 56 11.18 -0.17 -3.61
C PHE A 56 12.65 -0.27 -4.04
N TYR A 57 13.06 -1.48 -4.48
CA TYR A 57 14.42 -1.85 -4.88
C TYR A 57 15.53 -1.20 -4.04
N ASN A 58 16.16 -0.16 -4.59
CA ASN A 58 17.34 0.48 -4.04
C ASN A 58 17.05 1.72 -3.19
N GLY A 59 15.93 1.73 -2.47
CA GLY A 59 15.55 2.87 -1.64
C GLY A 59 14.62 3.86 -2.32
N GLU A 60 14.12 3.52 -3.51
CA GLU A 60 13.31 4.40 -4.36
C GLU A 60 11.84 4.43 -3.92
N PHE A 61 11.14 5.45 -4.41
CA PHE A 61 9.70 5.56 -4.26
C PHE A 61 8.99 4.59 -5.22
N PRO A 62 7.76 4.17 -4.88
CA PRO A 62 6.92 3.41 -5.81
C PRO A 62 6.63 4.23 -7.07
N SER A 63 6.38 3.53 -8.18
CA SER A 63 6.12 4.16 -9.48
C SER A 63 4.98 5.20 -9.47
N ASN A 64 4.01 5.05 -8.58
CA ASN A 64 2.87 5.95 -8.40
C ASN A 64 3.08 7.07 -7.36
N PHE A 65 4.34 7.30 -6.97
CA PHE A 65 4.78 8.41 -6.10
C PHE A 65 5.97 9.18 -6.72
N SER A 66 6.67 8.60 -7.69
CA SER A 66 7.91 9.17 -8.24
C SER A 66 7.76 10.61 -8.73
N ARG A 67 6.64 10.98 -9.39
CA ARG A 67 6.43 12.35 -9.88
C ARG A 67 6.29 13.35 -8.72
N THR A 68 5.53 12.96 -7.70
CA THR A 68 5.34 13.75 -6.47
C THR A 68 6.67 13.96 -5.75
N TRP A 69 7.48 12.91 -5.66
CA TRP A 69 8.80 12.99 -5.05
C TRP A 69 9.74 13.91 -5.84
N ASP A 70 9.77 13.80 -7.16
CA ASP A 70 10.60 14.65 -8.02
C ASP A 70 10.27 16.13 -7.83
N TYR A 71 8.99 16.47 -7.76
CA TYR A 71 8.54 17.82 -7.43
C TYR A 71 9.01 18.26 -6.03
N LEU A 72 8.76 17.46 -4.99
CA LEU A 72 9.14 17.80 -3.61
C LEU A 72 10.66 17.95 -3.43
N ARG A 73 11.44 17.19 -4.19
CA ARG A 73 12.90 17.27 -4.22
C ARG A 73 13.38 18.57 -4.87
N ALA A 74 12.74 19.01 -5.95
CA ALA A 74 13.16 20.20 -6.71
C ALA A 74 12.59 21.52 -6.17
N THR A 75 11.39 21.50 -5.57
CA THR A 75 10.68 22.71 -5.16
C THR A 75 11.41 23.46 -4.04
N THR A 76 11.34 24.78 -4.09
CA THR A 76 11.80 25.69 -3.02
C THR A 76 10.64 26.33 -2.27
N THR A 77 9.40 26.00 -2.65
CA THR A 77 8.18 26.52 -2.05
C THR A 77 8.06 26.03 -0.61
N SER A 78 7.95 26.97 0.33
CA SER A 78 7.80 26.64 1.75
C SER A 78 6.36 26.23 2.08
N LEU A 79 6.21 25.34 3.06
CA LEU A 79 4.95 24.75 3.53
C LEU A 79 4.67 25.09 5.02
N PRO A 80 4.74 26.36 5.46
CA PRO A 80 4.73 26.71 6.89
C PRO A 80 3.39 26.42 7.58
N SER A 81 2.29 26.41 6.83
CA SER A 81 0.93 26.09 7.31
C SER A 81 0.61 24.60 7.28
N THR A 82 1.46 23.78 6.64
CA THR A 82 1.20 22.36 6.44
C THR A 82 1.72 21.57 7.62
N LYS A 83 0.85 20.78 8.23
CA LYS A 83 1.22 19.76 9.21
C LYS A 83 1.26 18.40 8.53
N PHE A 84 2.26 17.58 8.82
CA PHE A 84 2.42 16.31 8.13
C PHE A 84 2.72 15.12 9.07
N ALA A 85 2.41 13.92 8.59
CA ALA A 85 2.86 12.67 9.19
C ALA A 85 3.22 11.68 8.08
N VAL A 86 4.29 10.90 8.28
CA VAL A 86 4.76 9.90 7.32
C VAL A 86 4.76 8.52 7.97
N PHE A 87 4.24 7.52 7.25
CA PHE A 87 4.39 6.11 7.57
C PHE A 87 5.08 5.38 6.42
N GLY A 88 6.23 4.78 6.69
CA GLY A 88 6.96 3.97 5.74
C GLY A 88 6.64 2.50 5.87
N LEU A 89 6.56 1.80 4.73
CA LEU A 89 6.57 0.35 4.68
C LEU A 89 7.91 -0.10 4.09
N GLY A 90 8.71 -0.78 4.89
CA GLY A 90 10.02 -1.28 4.48
C GLY A 90 10.28 -2.69 5.02
N ASN A 91 11.41 -3.25 4.62
CA ASN A 91 11.85 -4.58 5.04
C ASN A 91 13.28 -4.47 5.59
N SER A 92 13.48 -4.77 6.87
CA SER A 92 14.79 -4.66 7.53
C SER A 92 15.84 -5.66 7.02
N HIS A 93 15.44 -6.68 6.26
CA HIS A 93 16.37 -7.53 5.51
C HIS A 93 17.20 -6.69 4.52
N THR A 94 16.58 -5.67 3.92
CA THR A 94 17.26 -4.66 3.09
C THR A 94 17.89 -3.56 3.96
N LYS A 95 18.83 -3.92 4.84
CA LYS A 95 19.38 -3.04 5.89
C LYS A 95 19.79 -1.64 5.39
N VAL A 96 20.41 -1.56 4.21
CA VAL A 96 20.88 -0.30 3.61
C VAL A 96 19.70 0.63 3.27
N ASN A 97 18.62 0.08 2.74
CA ASN A 97 17.49 0.84 2.18
C ASN A 97 16.22 0.76 3.04
N PHE A 98 16.32 0.27 4.28
CA PHE A 98 15.17 0.12 5.17
C PHE A 98 14.42 1.45 5.34
N ASN A 99 13.20 1.51 4.81
CA ASN A 99 12.34 2.71 4.82
C ASN A 99 12.99 3.96 4.22
N ALA A 100 13.94 3.82 3.29
CA ALA A 100 14.68 4.95 2.71
C ALA A 100 13.76 6.03 2.12
N ALA A 101 12.78 5.66 1.28
CA ALA A 101 11.80 6.59 0.69
C ALA A 101 11.06 7.41 1.76
N ALA A 102 10.53 6.76 2.80
CA ALA A 102 9.81 7.44 3.87
C ALA A 102 10.71 8.37 4.70
N LYS A 103 11.97 7.98 4.95
CA LYS A 103 12.96 8.79 5.66
C LYS A 103 13.33 10.06 4.89
N VAL A 104 13.59 9.93 3.58
CA VAL A 104 13.94 11.11 2.76
C VAL A 104 12.74 12.03 2.56
N LEU A 105 11.52 11.48 2.47
CA LEU A 105 10.29 12.27 2.42
C LEU A 105 10.09 13.09 3.69
N ASP A 106 10.17 12.44 4.86
CA ASP A 106 9.95 13.07 6.15
C ASP A 106 10.96 14.21 6.40
N ALA A 107 12.24 13.97 6.13
CA ALA A 107 13.27 14.99 6.24
C ALA A 107 13.05 16.16 5.26
N ARG A 108 12.63 15.86 4.02
CA ARG A 108 12.42 16.89 3.00
C ARG A 108 11.23 17.79 3.34
N LEU A 109 10.13 17.23 3.84
CA LEU A 109 8.95 18.01 4.25
C LEU A 109 9.30 18.98 5.40
N GLU A 110 10.11 18.55 6.36
CA GLU A 110 10.63 19.41 7.43
C GLU A 110 11.54 20.52 6.88
N GLN A 111 12.43 20.21 5.92
CA GLN A 111 13.25 21.23 5.24
C GLN A 111 12.43 22.28 4.49
N LEU A 112 11.27 21.91 3.96
CA LEU A 112 10.34 22.84 3.31
C LEU A 112 9.54 23.68 4.32
N GLY A 113 9.73 23.47 5.63
CA GLY A 113 9.08 24.24 6.70
C GLY A 113 7.74 23.66 7.17
N ALA A 114 7.37 22.46 6.71
CA ALA A 114 6.18 21.77 7.22
C ALA A 114 6.41 21.28 8.66
N SER A 115 5.34 21.23 9.46
CA SER A 115 5.42 20.82 10.87
C SER A 115 5.05 19.34 11.04
N ARG A 116 5.98 18.55 11.57
CA ARG A 116 5.74 17.14 11.86
C ARG A 116 4.74 16.96 13.01
N LEU A 117 3.62 16.26 12.76
CA LEU A 117 2.57 15.98 13.75
C LEU A 117 3.03 14.96 14.79
N ILE A 118 3.58 13.85 14.30
CA ILE A 118 4.05 12.70 15.07
C ILE A 118 5.33 12.16 14.44
N PRO A 119 6.19 11.45 15.19
CA PRO A 119 7.39 10.84 14.62
C PRO A 119 7.10 9.94 13.42
N LEU A 120 8.05 9.87 12.48
CA LEU A 120 8.04 8.96 11.34
C LEU A 120 7.79 7.52 11.81
N GLY A 121 6.77 6.88 11.23
CA GLY A 121 6.51 5.46 11.45
C GLY A 121 7.34 4.59 10.51
N LEU A 122 8.02 3.59 11.06
CA LEU A 122 8.87 2.68 10.30
C LEU A 122 8.29 1.27 10.37
N GLY A 123 7.40 0.93 9.43
CA GLY A 123 6.88 -0.41 9.27
C GLY A 123 7.98 -1.37 8.79
N ASP A 124 8.08 -2.54 9.42
CA ASP A 124 9.04 -3.58 9.06
C ASP A 124 8.32 -4.89 8.75
N GLU A 125 8.49 -5.40 7.53
CA GLU A 125 7.96 -6.69 7.10
C GLU A 125 8.46 -7.86 7.95
N GLN A 126 9.67 -7.74 8.52
CA GLN A 126 10.29 -8.80 9.34
C GLN A 126 9.87 -8.79 10.82
N ALA A 127 9.06 -7.81 11.25
CA ALA A 127 8.59 -7.74 12.62
C ALA A 127 7.58 -8.88 12.94
N PRO A 128 7.31 -9.20 14.23
CA PRO A 128 6.44 -10.32 14.61
C PRO A 128 5.03 -10.29 14.01
N CYS A 129 4.51 -9.09 13.71
CA CYS A 129 3.24 -8.91 13.00
C CYS A 129 3.42 -8.09 11.71
N GLY A 130 4.61 -8.16 11.10
CA GLY A 130 4.98 -7.34 9.95
C GLY A 130 4.83 -5.84 10.23
N HIS A 131 4.46 -5.08 9.19
CA HIS A 131 4.32 -3.62 9.28
C HIS A 131 3.33 -3.18 10.37
N GLU A 132 2.36 -4.04 10.71
CA GLU A 132 1.34 -3.80 11.72
C GLU A 132 1.92 -3.50 13.10
N THR A 133 3.07 -4.11 13.43
CA THR A 133 3.77 -3.91 14.70
C THR A 133 4.09 -2.44 14.95
N ALA A 134 4.54 -1.71 13.92
CA ALA A 134 4.80 -0.27 14.02
C ALA A 134 3.57 0.58 13.68
N PHE A 135 2.70 0.10 12.79
CA PHE A 135 1.54 0.85 12.34
C PHE A 135 0.53 1.12 13.46
N ARG A 136 0.22 0.10 14.28
CA ARG A 136 -0.78 0.22 15.36
C ARG A 136 -0.48 1.32 16.37
N PRO A 137 0.71 1.40 16.99
CA PRO A 137 1.02 2.50 17.90
C PRO A 137 1.12 3.84 17.14
N TRP A 138 1.64 3.84 15.92
CA TRP A 138 1.76 5.06 15.11
C TRP A 138 0.40 5.70 14.81
N ILE A 139 -0.57 4.90 14.35
CA ILE A 139 -1.91 5.41 14.02
C ILE A 139 -2.67 5.86 15.28
N GLN A 140 -2.46 5.20 16.42
CA GLN A 140 -3.01 5.66 17.70
C GLN A 140 -2.47 7.04 18.09
N HIS A 141 -1.15 7.23 18.01
CA HIS A 141 -0.53 8.54 18.27
C HIS A 141 -1.03 9.62 17.32
N LEU A 142 -1.23 9.29 16.04
CA LEU A 142 -1.77 10.21 15.04
C LEU A 142 -3.14 10.75 15.49
N TRP A 143 -4.04 9.86 15.89
CA TRP A 143 -5.39 10.27 16.31
C TRP A 143 -5.40 11.05 17.61
N VAL A 144 -4.58 10.66 18.59
CA VAL A 144 -4.41 11.42 19.83
C VAL A 144 -3.93 12.83 19.53
N LYS A 145 -2.98 12.99 18.61
CA LYS A 145 -2.46 14.31 18.22
C LYS A 145 -3.48 15.17 17.47
N LEU A 146 -4.30 14.57 16.61
CA LEU A 146 -5.28 15.29 15.80
C LEU A 146 -6.56 15.66 16.56
N LEU A 147 -7.02 14.81 17.48
CA LEU A 147 -8.34 14.94 18.13
C LEU A 147 -8.28 15.07 19.65
N GLY A 148 -7.10 14.98 20.25
CA GLY A 148 -6.91 15.24 21.69
C GLY A 148 -7.47 14.15 22.63
N GLY A 149 -7.78 12.94 22.15
CA GLY A 149 -8.33 11.89 23.02
C GLY A 149 -8.16 10.45 22.51
N HIS A 150 -8.23 9.48 23.43
CA HIS A 150 -8.22 8.04 23.19
C HIS A 150 -9.61 7.49 22.80
N GLY A 151 -10.30 8.14 21.86
CA GLY A 151 -11.60 7.68 21.39
C GLY A 151 -11.53 6.24 20.84
N LYS A 152 -12.51 5.40 21.20
CA LYS A 152 -12.57 4.00 20.77
C LYS A 152 -12.39 3.88 19.25
N MET A 153 -11.50 2.98 18.86
CA MET A 153 -11.07 2.78 17.48
C MET A 153 -12.00 1.81 16.73
N THR A 154 -13.30 2.12 16.72
CA THR A 154 -14.31 1.34 15.97
C THR A 154 -14.56 1.98 14.62
N LEU A 155 -14.25 1.26 13.55
CA LEU A 155 -14.61 1.66 12.19
C LEU A 155 -16.13 1.54 12.01
N PRO A 156 -16.81 2.53 11.40
CA PRO A 156 -18.19 2.39 11.02
C PRO A 156 -18.30 1.30 9.96
N VAL A 157 -19.41 0.56 9.99
CA VAL A 157 -19.71 -0.45 8.97
C VAL A 157 -19.89 0.26 7.63
N GLN A 158 -18.96 0.04 6.70
CA GLN A 158 -18.96 0.69 5.38
C GLN A 158 -19.83 -0.03 4.35
N PHE A 159 -20.28 -1.25 4.66
CA PHE A 159 -20.96 -2.11 3.70
C PHE A 159 -22.27 -2.63 4.29
N HIS A 160 -23.34 -2.47 3.54
CA HIS A 160 -24.60 -3.15 3.81
C HIS A 160 -24.63 -4.43 2.99
N ILE A 161 -24.56 -5.58 3.65
CA ILE A 161 -24.66 -6.88 2.98
C ILE A 161 -26.13 -7.12 2.66
N SER A 162 -26.43 -7.42 1.39
CA SER A 162 -27.74 -7.92 0.98
C SER A 162 -27.53 -9.28 0.32
N THR A 163 -28.25 -10.29 0.78
CA THR A 163 -28.23 -11.62 0.17
C THR A 163 -29.31 -11.67 -0.90
N PRO A 164 -28.96 -11.83 -2.18
CA PRO A 164 -29.97 -12.04 -3.21
C PRO A 164 -30.75 -13.34 -2.95
N ALA A 165 -32.04 -13.37 -3.30
CA ALA A 165 -32.92 -14.52 -3.09
C ALA A 165 -32.63 -15.70 -4.04
N THR A 166 -31.73 -15.51 -5.01
CA THR A 166 -31.37 -16.50 -6.01
C THR A 166 -29.85 -16.51 -6.16
N ASP A 167 -29.26 -17.69 -6.17
CA ASP A 167 -27.82 -17.84 -6.40
C ASP A 167 -27.47 -17.28 -7.78
N ALA A 168 -26.50 -16.36 -7.80
CA ALA A 168 -25.99 -15.83 -9.06
C ALA A 168 -25.26 -16.96 -9.81
N VAL A 169 -25.59 -17.15 -11.08
CA VAL A 169 -24.88 -18.08 -11.97
C VAL A 169 -23.39 -17.71 -11.95
N SER A 170 -22.52 -18.69 -11.79
CA SER A 170 -21.07 -18.54 -11.80
C SER A 170 -20.58 -18.01 -13.16
N VAL A 171 -20.56 -16.68 -13.30
CA VAL A 171 -19.96 -16.03 -14.46
C VAL A 171 -18.44 -16.22 -14.41
N SER A 172 -17.85 -16.61 -15.52
CA SER A 172 -16.39 -16.61 -15.69
C SER A 172 -15.89 -15.18 -15.44
N ARG A 173 -15.23 -14.97 -14.30
CA ARG A 173 -14.76 -13.64 -13.89
C ARG A 173 -13.50 -13.31 -14.68
N THR A 174 -13.65 -12.54 -15.75
CA THR A 174 -12.51 -11.81 -16.34
C THR A 174 -12.14 -10.67 -15.39
N LEU A 175 -10.93 -10.70 -14.84
CA LEU A 175 -10.42 -9.63 -14.00
C LEU A 175 -9.98 -8.45 -14.89
N PRO A 176 -10.50 -7.24 -14.69
CA PRO A 176 -10.07 -6.08 -15.48
C PRO A 176 -8.56 -5.88 -15.40
N GLY A 177 -7.90 -5.71 -16.55
CA GLY A 177 -6.45 -5.53 -16.63
C GLY A 177 -5.62 -6.82 -16.56
N PHE A 178 -6.26 -7.99 -16.51
CA PHE A 178 -5.59 -9.29 -16.58
C PHE A 178 -6.13 -10.10 -17.75
N ASP A 179 -5.22 -10.57 -18.59
CA ASP A 179 -5.53 -11.48 -19.68
C ASP A 179 -5.36 -12.93 -19.23
N GLY A 180 -6.27 -13.79 -19.67
CA GLY A 180 -6.12 -15.23 -19.51
C GLY A 180 -4.93 -15.72 -20.34
N PHE A 181 -4.09 -16.56 -19.76
CA PHE A 181 -2.97 -17.20 -20.43
C PHE A 181 -3.06 -18.72 -20.26
N ARG A 182 -2.41 -19.45 -21.16
CA ARG A 182 -2.33 -20.92 -21.09
C ARG A 182 -0.97 -21.35 -20.55
N VAL A 183 -0.99 -22.23 -19.55
CA VAL A 183 0.24 -22.90 -19.08
C VAL A 183 0.53 -24.06 -20.03
N VAL A 184 1.62 -23.97 -20.76
CA VAL A 184 2.07 -24.99 -21.73
C VAL A 184 2.75 -26.14 -21.02
N SER A 185 3.58 -25.85 -20.02
CA SER A 185 4.28 -26.86 -19.22
C SER A 185 4.46 -26.40 -17.79
N ASN A 186 4.50 -27.39 -16.88
CA ASN A 186 4.81 -27.21 -15.47
C ASN A 186 5.70 -28.38 -15.05
N THR A 187 6.99 -28.11 -14.88
CA THR A 187 8.00 -29.14 -14.58
C THR A 187 8.62 -28.88 -13.23
N LEU A 188 8.63 -29.88 -12.35
CA LEU A 188 9.33 -29.81 -11.07
C LEU A 188 10.86 -29.86 -11.32
N LEU A 189 11.58 -28.86 -10.80
CA LEU A 189 13.04 -28.76 -10.92
C LEU A 189 13.78 -29.35 -9.71
N THR A 190 13.09 -29.54 -8.60
CA THR A 190 13.64 -30.08 -7.36
C THR A 190 13.31 -31.55 -7.19
N PRO A 191 14.09 -32.34 -6.45
CA PRO A 191 13.73 -33.72 -6.12
C PRO A 191 12.40 -33.80 -5.35
N ASP A 192 11.73 -34.95 -5.48
CA ASP A 192 10.52 -35.23 -4.72
C ASP A 192 10.79 -35.18 -3.20
N GLY A 193 9.89 -34.53 -2.47
CA GLY A 193 10.02 -34.36 -1.02
C GLY A 193 10.96 -33.23 -0.58
N TYR A 194 11.52 -32.45 -1.51
CA TYR A 194 12.26 -31.25 -1.15
C TYR A 194 11.33 -30.21 -0.49
N GLU A 195 11.77 -29.63 0.61
CA GLU A 195 10.96 -28.73 1.45
C GLU A 195 10.45 -27.50 0.70
N ARG A 196 11.16 -27.06 -0.35
CA ARG A 196 10.83 -25.88 -1.15
C ARG A 196 10.75 -26.23 -2.64
N PRO A 197 9.65 -26.86 -3.09
CA PRO A 197 9.54 -27.32 -4.45
C PRO A 197 9.63 -26.14 -5.43
N THR A 198 10.52 -26.23 -6.40
CA THR A 198 10.70 -25.20 -7.44
C THR A 198 10.19 -25.72 -8.77
N PHE A 199 9.37 -24.92 -9.47
CA PHE A 199 8.75 -25.31 -10.73
C PHE A 199 9.21 -24.40 -11.88
N LEU A 200 9.45 -24.99 -13.04
CA LEU A 200 9.58 -24.29 -14.32
C LEU A 200 8.23 -24.29 -15.03
N LEU A 201 7.67 -23.10 -15.20
CA LEU A 201 6.42 -22.89 -15.91
C LEU A 201 6.73 -22.29 -17.29
N THR A 202 6.22 -22.91 -18.35
CA THR A 202 6.20 -22.30 -19.70
C THR A 202 4.81 -21.78 -19.98
N LEU A 203 4.69 -20.50 -20.29
CA LEU A 203 3.43 -19.82 -20.52
C LEU A 203 3.30 -19.44 -22.00
N GLU A 204 2.11 -19.68 -22.57
CA GLU A 204 1.74 -19.16 -23.88
C GLU A 204 1.26 -17.72 -23.71
N LEU A 205 1.97 -16.78 -24.34
CA LEU A 205 1.63 -15.36 -24.25
C LEU A 205 0.31 -15.07 -24.99
N PRO A 206 -0.59 -14.26 -24.40
CA PRO A 206 -1.78 -13.79 -25.09
C PRO A 206 -1.43 -13.03 -26.37
N ALA A 207 -2.36 -13.02 -27.33
CA ALA A 207 -2.16 -12.34 -28.60
C ALA A 207 -1.90 -10.84 -28.40
N GLY A 208 -0.81 -10.32 -28.97
CA GLY A 208 -0.44 -8.90 -28.90
C GLY A 208 0.44 -8.53 -27.70
N VAL A 209 0.76 -9.47 -26.81
CA VAL A 209 1.69 -9.24 -25.69
C VAL A 209 3.13 -9.52 -26.15
N THR A 210 4.02 -8.58 -25.92
CA THR A 210 5.48 -8.71 -26.14
C THR A 210 6.22 -8.44 -24.85
N TYR A 211 7.39 -9.04 -24.67
CA TYR A 211 8.25 -8.82 -23.50
C TYR A 211 9.72 -8.79 -23.90
N GLN A 212 10.56 -8.23 -23.03
CA GLN A 212 12.00 -8.24 -23.11
C GLN A 212 12.62 -9.03 -21.96
N LEU A 213 13.87 -9.45 -22.13
CA LEU A 213 14.62 -10.12 -21.08
C LEU A 213 14.77 -9.18 -19.87
N GLY A 214 14.30 -9.64 -18.71
CA GLY A 214 14.30 -8.86 -17.47
C GLY A 214 12.93 -8.26 -17.11
N ASP A 215 11.94 -8.34 -18.02
CA ASP A 215 10.57 -7.99 -17.69
C ASP A 215 9.98 -8.96 -16.66
N HIS A 216 8.97 -8.49 -15.93
CA HIS A 216 8.29 -9.24 -14.87
C HIS A 216 6.84 -9.52 -15.28
N ILE A 217 6.32 -10.67 -14.87
CA ILE A 217 4.91 -11.02 -15.04
C ILE A 217 4.16 -10.86 -13.70
N GLN A 218 2.93 -10.36 -13.77
CA GLN A 218 2.02 -10.33 -12.63
C GLN A 218 0.97 -11.41 -12.81
N VAL A 219 0.82 -12.29 -11.80
CA VAL A 219 -0.13 -13.40 -11.84
C VAL A 219 -1.20 -13.18 -10.77
N SER A 220 -2.46 -13.18 -11.18
CA SER A 220 -3.59 -13.23 -10.25
C SER A 220 -3.89 -14.69 -9.89
N TYR A 221 -4.08 -14.96 -8.60
CA TYR A 221 -4.27 -16.32 -8.08
C TYR A 221 -5.62 -16.47 -7.38
N ASN A 222 -6.09 -17.71 -7.31
CA ASN A 222 -7.23 -18.09 -6.48
C ASN A 222 -6.73 -18.77 -5.20
N ASN A 223 -7.41 -18.52 -4.09
CA ASN A 223 -7.18 -19.28 -2.86
C ASN A 223 -7.59 -20.74 -3.04
N SER A 224 -6.97 -21.65 -2.27
CA SER A 224 -7.34 -23.06 -2.29
C SER A 224 -8.77 -23.27 -1.78
N SER A 225 -9.49 -24.25 -2.34
CA SER A 225 -10.83 -24.64 -1.91
C SER A 225 -10.88 -24.90 -0.41
N ASP A 226 -9.91 -25.66 0.10
CA ASP A 226 -9.84 -26.05 1.50
C ASP A 226 -9.71 -24.85 2.44
N LEU A 227 -8.95 -23.82 2.05
CA LEU A 227 -8.80 -22.61 2.84
C LEU A 227 -10.11 -21.81 2.86
N VAL A 228 -10.78 -21.73 1.71
CA VAL A 228 -12.07 -21.04 1.58
C VAL A 228 -13.14 -21.72 2.42
N GLU A 229 -13.26 -23.05 2.31
CA GLU A 229 -14.24 -23.83 3.08
C GLU A 229 -14.00 -23.72 4.58
N ARG A 230 -12.75 -23.86 5.04
CA ARG A 230 -12.39 -23.70 6.46
C ARG A 230 -12.70 -22.30 7.00
N THR A 231 -12.60 -21.28 6.16
CA THR A 231 -12.91 -19.90 6.56
C THR A 231 -14.42 -19.68 6.60
N ALA A 232 -15.17 -20.26 5.65
CA ALA A 232 -16.62 -20.16 5.58
C ALA A 232 -17.32 -20.94 6.71
N SER A 233 -16.71 -22.00 7.23
CA SER A 233 -17.26 -22.81 8.34
C SER A 233 -16.99 -22.25 9.74
N ARG A 234 -16.27 -21.12 9.87
CA ARG A 234 -15.95 -20.46 11.15
C ARG A 234 -16.97 -19.38 11.49
#